data_AF-A0A4R4JJE4-F1
#
_entry.id   AF-A0A4R4JJE4-F1
#
_cell.length_a   1.000
_cell.length_b   1.000
_cell.length_c   1.000
_cell.angle_alpha   90.00
_cell.angle_beta   90.00
_cell.angle_gamma   90.00
#
_symmetry.space_group_name_H-M   'P 1'
#
loop_
_entity.id
_entity.type
_entity.pdbx_description
1 polymer ?
#
loop_
_entity_poly.entity_id
_entity_poly.type
_entity_poly.pdbx_seq_one_letter_code
_entity_poly.pdbx_strand_id
1 'polypeptide(L)'
;MSLKNDFKAFSMSNNANVMSQERYEESPSLKTGFPPESITTHLLNKVLRQSSTISSVLANFIAIQCGDDVLDDGDIAKLITQLSRALEQKITTTVPNASLTQKGIVQLTDKTGDSYSLAATQKLVSDINNNANNRLAKNQNGADIADKNAFVKNLGLSETVNLAKDAVPNSRKINGKLLNGDVVLNAGDIRAFRLGLTGKYSVDNQVPWNADTGLYDLLNPGVDSAHVAHFNNGVGSCPAFQLKVQYKNRGIAYRSARDGYGFEEGWVDIYTTKNKPTAADIGVYAKSEGSEFIQAKYVTQANISDFTAWIRLLPQGGHAFRFSENHGGIGYPWSGGYVTRMHDVWAGFIAHYDNAGISFIHGNDGGGDTKVSRLWTDKNARPDANGHLRVSSPVVDIHPDGTYELTSEAEGVTVKRVDTGKYRISGCNGFAKDGAWGIRRGTIVPEDSNGLNLIWVYESVDTSSGDITIECYHRQNAEAPKFVQNKRVKSVTAIGEAVYYNEGDPCDIPDGRVINVRVQLPEKE
;
A
#
# COMPACT_ATOMS: atom_id res chain seq x y z
N MET A 1 -126.04 -37.76 37.82
CA MET A 1 -127.29 -37.05 38.17
C MET A 1 -127.35 -35.79 37.32
N SER A 2 -128.50 -35.47 36.73
CA SER A 2 -128.65 -34.20 36.00
C SER A 2 -128.66 -33.08 37.03
N LEU A 3 -127.70 -32.16 36.94
CA LEU A 3 -127.65 -30.98 37.80
C LEU A 3 -128.90 -30.13 37.59
N LYS A 4 -129.46 -29.63 38.68
CA LYS A 4 -130.70 -28.86 38.68
C LYS A 4 -130.38 -27.36 38.71
N ASN A 5 -130.99 -26.61 37.80
CA ASN A 5 -130.97 -25.14 37.77
C ASN A 5 -132.42 -24.64 37.83
N ASP A 6 -132.83 -24.01 38.92
CA ASP A 6 -134.20 -23.49 39.11
C ASP A 6 -134.44 -22.11 38.50
N PHE A 7 -133.39 -21.36 38.15
CA PHE A 7 -133.53 -20.10 37.42
C PHE A 7 -133.82 -20.39 35.96
N LYS A 8 -135.10 -20.29 35.55
CA LYS A 8 -135.56 -20.63 34.19
C LYS A 8 -135.69 -19.40 33.31
N ALA A 9 -135.31 -19.55 32.04
CA ALA A 9 -135.57 -18.53 31.02
C ALA A 9 -137.08 -18.46 30.70
N PHE A 10 -137.67 -17.27 30.84
CA PHE A 10 -139.10 -17.03 30.63
C PHE A 10 -139.42 -16.71 29.16
N SER A 11 -140.55 -17.23 28.66
CA SER A 11 -141.13 -16.85 27.36
C SER A 11 -140.20 -17.08 26.14
N MET A 12 -139.57 -18.26 26.10
CA MET A 12 -138.56 -18.61 25.08
C MET A 12 -139.11 -19.27 23.81
N SER A 13 -140.41 -19.55 23.72
CA SER A 13 -141.00 -20.20 22.55
C SER A 13 -140.97 -19.29 21.31
N ASN A 14 -140.98 -19.89 20.11
CA ASN A 14 -140.91 -19.16 18.84
C ASN A 14 -142.08 -18.18 18.63
N ASN A 15 -143.23 -18.44 19.25
CA ASN A 15 -144.43 -17.59 19.19
C ASN A 15 -144.75 -16.95 20.56
N ALA A 16 -143.73 -16.71 21.37
CA ALA A 16 -143.88 -16.09 22.68
C ALA A 16 -144.57 -14.72 22.58
N ASN A 17 -145.45 -14.43 23.54
CA ASN A 17 -146.12 -13.13 23.67
C ASN A 17 -145.14 -12.05 24.14
N VAL A 18 -144.19 -11.66 23.28
CA VAL A 18 -143.03 -10.83 23.59
C VAL A 18 -142.84 -9.82 22.47
N MET A 19 -142.48 -8.58 22.82
CA MET A 19 -142.13 -7.54 21.85
C MET A 19 -140.86 -7.92 21.06
N SER A 20 -140.77 -7.51 19.78
CA SER A 20 -139.53 -7.69 19.02
C SER A 20 -138.38 -6.91 19.64
N GLN A 21 -137.13 -7.24 19.30
CA GLN A 21 -135.97 -6.54 19.83
C GLN A 21 -135.95 -5.09 19.37
N GLU A 22 -136.22 -4.86 18.10
CA GLU A 22 -136.21 -3.54 17.45
C GLU A 22 -137.21 -2.60 18.13
N ARG A 23 -138.46 -3.05 18.34
CA ARG A 23 -139.50 -2.25 19.01
C ARG A 23 -139.20 -1.99 20.48
N TYR A 24 -138.49 -2.90 21.14
CA TYR A 24 -138.11 -2.73 22.54
C TYR A 24 -137.01 -1.66 22.69
N GLU A 25 -136.04 -1.65 21.79
CA GLU A 25 -134.97 -0.65 21.75
C GLU A 25 -135.49 0.77 21.47
N GLU A 26 -136.57 0.88 20.70
CA GLU A 26 -137.28 2.14 20.43
C GLU A 26 -138.21 2.58 21.56
N SER A 27 -138.53 1.71 22.52
CA SER A 27 -139.49 2.01 23.59
C SER A 27 -138.93 3.07 24.56
N PRO A 28 -139.66 4.18 24.82
CA PRO A 28 -139.23 5.16 25.83
C PRO A 28 -139.04 4.53 27.21
N SER A 29 -139.88 3.54 27.55
CA SER A 29 -139.82 2.78 28.80
C SER A 29 -138.53 1.99 29.00
N LEU A 30 -137.74 1.72 27.95
CA LEU A 30 -136.43 1.10 28.09
C LEU A 30 -135.48 1.98 28.93
N LYS A 31 -135.58 3.31 28.79
CA LYS A 31 -134.74 4.26 29.53
C LYS A 31 -135.40 4.77 30.80
N THR A 32 -136.73 4.96 30.79
CA THR A 32 -137.45 5.64 31.88
C THR A 32 -138.28 4.71 32.76
N GLY A 33 -138.35 3.41 32.45
CA GLY A 33 -139.20 2.43 33.16
C GLY A 33 -140.67 2.42 32.70
N PHE A 34 -141.47 1.57 33.34
CA PHE A 34 -142.90 1.42 33.03
C PHE A 34 -143.72 2.61 33.58
N PRO A 35 -144.70 3.13 32.82
CA PRO A 35 -145.55 4.22 33.29
C PRO A 35 -146.57 3.73 34.35
N PRO A 36 -147.14 4.63 35.20
CA PRO A 36 -147.94 4.23 36.36
C PRO A 36 -149.24 3.47 36.07
N GLU A 37 -149.92 3.74 34.95
CA GLU A 37 -151.28 3.22 34.70
C GLU A 37 -151.48 2.52 33.32
N SER A 38 -150.44 1.98 32.69
CA SER A 38 -150.62 1.05 31.56
C SER A 38 -149.32 0.36 31.13
N ILE A 39 -149.32 -0.97 31.06
CA ILE A 39 -148.21 -1.73 30.47
C ILE A 39 -148.74 -2.79 29.50
N THR A 40 -148.15 -2.89 28.32
CA THR A 40 -148.48 -3.98 27.41
C THR A 40 -147.78 -5.26 27.87
N THR A 41 -148.50 -6.37 27.86
CA THR A 41 -147.94 -7.68 28.24
C THR A 41 -146.74 -8.08 27.36
N HIS A 42 -146.74 -7.69 26.08
CA HIS A 42 -145.60 -7.86 25.17
C HIS A 42 -144.32 -7.16 25.67
N LEU A 43 -144.43 -5.93 26.17
CA LEU A 43 -143.29 -5.17 26.69
C LEU A 43 -142.81 -5.75 28.03
N LEU A 44 -143.74 -6.05 28.94
CA LEU A 44 -143.42 -6.68 30.22
C LEU A 44 -142.68 -8.01 30.02
N ASN A 45 -143.21 -8.87 29.14
CA ASN A 45 -142.63 -10.18 28.86
C ASN A 45 -141.25 -10.07 28.20
N LYS A 46 -140.96 -8.98 27.47
CA LYS A 46 -139.63 -8.74 26.89
C LYS A 46 -138.58 -8.49 27.96
N VAL A 47 -138.89 -7.63 28.94
CA VAL A 47 -138.01 -7.34 30.07
C VAL A 47 -137.78 -8.60 30.90
N LEU A 48 -138.86 -9.31 31.25
CA LEU A 48 -138.78 -10.56 32.02
C LEU A 48 -138.00 -11.66 31.27
N ARG A 49 -138.15 -11.76 29.94
CA ARG A 49 -137.40 -12.71 29.11
C ARG A 49 -135.90 -12.42 29.12
N GLN A 50 -135.47 -11.18 28.91
CA GLN A 50 -134.04 -10.85 28.87
C GLN A 50 -133.36 -11.10 30.23
N SER A 51 -133.98 -10.69 31.34
CA SER A 51 -133.41 -10.89 32.67
C SER A 51 -133.33 -12.37 33.05
N SER A 52 -134.44 -13.11 32.91
CA SER A 52 -134.50 -14.53 33.24
C SER A 52 -133.59 -15.41 32.37
N THR A 53 -133.35 -15.01 31.11
CA THR A 53 -132.41 -15.74 30.23
C THR A 53 -130.98 -15.63 30.74
N ILE A 54 -130.51 -14.43 31.11
CA ILE A 54 -129.16 -14.24 31.66
C ILE A 54 -129.02 -14.96 33.00
N SER A 55 -130.02 -14.85 33.88
CA SER A 55 -130.03 -15.58 35.16
C SER A 55 -129.92 -17.10 34.96
N SER A 56 -130.68 -17.66 34.02
CA SER A 56 -130.62 -19.09 33.69
C SER A 56 -129.26 -19.52 33.15
N VAL A 57 -128.64 -18.73 32.27
CA VAL A 57 -127.30 -19.02 31.71
C VAL A 57 -126.25 -18.99 32.82
N LEU A 58 -126.27 -17.98 33.67
CA LEU A 58 -125.32 -17.86 34.78
C LEU A 58 -125.50 -18.99 35.78
N ALA A 59 -126.74 -19.29 36.18
CA ALA A 59 -127.05 -20.40 37.08
C ALA A 59 -126.62 -21.76 36.48
N ASN A 60 -126.78 -21.96 35.17
CA ASN A 60 -126.28 -23.17 34.51
C ASN A 60 -124.75 -23.24 34.48
N PHE A 61 -124.07 -22.11 34.24
CA PHE A 61 -122.61 -22.05 34.34
C PHE A 61 -122.14 -22.42 35.75
N ILE A 62 -122.77 -21.84 36.78
CA ILE A 62 -122.48 -22.14 38.17
C ILE A 62 -122.68 -23.63 38.43
N ALA A 63 -123.86 -24.18 38.10
CA ALA A 63 -124.18 -25.58 38.34
C ALA A 63 -123.14 -26.52 37.71
N ILE A 64 -122.82 -26.31 36.43
CA ILE A 64 -121.86 -27.15 35.69
C ILE A 64 -120.46 -27.07 36.28
N GLN A 65 -119.95 -25.86 36.55
CA GLN A 65 -118.58 -25.72 37.03
C GLN A 65 -118.46 -26.21 38.47
N CYS A 66 -119.40 -25.84 39.35
CA CYS A 66 -119.38 -26.23 40.76
C CYS A 66 -119.75 -27.68 41.04
N GLY A 67 -120.45 -28.36 40.11
CA GLY A 67 -120.98 -29.70 40.31
C GLY A 67 -122.15 -29.80 41.29
N ASP A 68 -122.82 -28.69 41.61
CA ASP A 68 -123.92 -28.62 42.59
C ASP A 68 -125.19 -28.02 41.97
N ASP A 69 -126.35 -28.32 42.57
CA ASP A 69 -127.64 -27.71 42.19
C ASP A 69 -127.66 -26.21 42.52
N VAL A 70 -128.35 -25.44 41.67
CA VAL A 70 -128.60 -24.01 41.83
C VAL A 70 -130.10 -23.80 41.97
N LEU A 71 -130.55 -23.54 43.19
CA LEU A 71 -131.97 -23.49 43.59
C LEU A 71 -132.46 -22.04 43.70
N ASP A 72 -133.75 -21.82 43.40
CA ASP A 72 -134.44 -20.53 43.60
C ASP A 72 -135.16 -20.55 44.96
N ASP A 73 -134.37 -20.53 46.04
CA ASP A 73 -134.82 -20.62 47.45
C ASP A 73 -134.56 -19.33 48.26
N GLY A 74 -133.99 -18.31 47.61
CA GLY A 74 -133.65 -17.03 48.22
C GLY A 74 -132.28 -16.97 48.92
N ASP A 75 -131.46 -18.03 48.88
CA ASP A 75 -130.13 -18.04 49.51
C ASP A 75 -129.04 -17.40 48.63
N ILE A 76 -128.92 -16.08 48.75
CA ILE A 76 -127.93 -15.28 47.98
C ILE A 76 -126.49 -15.62 48.36
N ALA A 77 -126.21 -15.91 49.63
CA ALA A 77 -124.85 -16.17 50.12
C ALA A 77 -124.28 -17.48 49.55
N LYS A 78 -125.12 -18.51 49.48
CA LYS A 78 -124.79 -19.77 48.82
C LYS A 78 -124.54 -19.56 47.32
N LEU A 79 -125.39 -18.80 46.63
CA LEU A 79 -125.22 -18.52 45.21
C LEU A 79 -123.90 -17.78 44.90
N ILE A 80 -123.50 -16.80 45.73
CA ILE A 80 -122.21 -16.11 45.61
C ILE A 80 -121.05 -17.09 45.79
N THR A 81 -121.12 -17.93 46.82
CA THR A 81 -120.08 -18.94 47.10
C THR A 81 -119.93 -19.92 45.94
N GLN A 82 -121.05 -20.37 45.37
CA GLN A 82 -121.05 -21.23 44.20
C GLN A 82 -120.50 -20.49 42.96
N LEU A 83 -120.79 -19.21 42.76
CA LEU A 83 -120.19 -18.45 41.65
C LEU A 83 -118.67 -18.32 41.77
N SER A 84 -118.15 -17.97 42.96
CA SER A 84 -116.70 -17.85 43.18
C SER A 84 -115.99 -19.17 42.94
N ARG A 85 -116.53 -20.28 43.46
CA ARG A 85 -115.94 -21.62 43.28
C ARG A 85 -115.99 -22.06 41.81
N ALA A 86 -117.06 -21.75 41.10
CA ALA A 86 -117.18 -22.01 39.66
C ALA A 86 -116.08 -21.31 38.85
N LEU A 87 -115.77 -20.05 39.20
CA LEU A 87 -114.70 -19.27 38.57
C LEU A 87 -113.31 -19.85 38.90
N GLU A 88 -113.03 -20.16 40.17
CA GLU A 88 -111.76 -20.75 40.59
C GLU A 88 -111.49 -22.08 39.89
N GLN A 89 -112.46 -23.01 39.93
CA GLN A 89 -112.32 -24.31 39.27
C GLN A 89 -112.10 -24.17 37.76
N LYS A 90 -112.80 -23.23 37.12
CA LYS A 90 -112.61 -22.97 35.69
C LYS A 90 -111.21 -22.47 35.39
N ILE A 91 -110.65 -21.58 36.21
CA ILE A 91 -109.30 -21.04 36.03
C ILE A 91 -108.25 -22.13 36.27
N THR A 92 -108.34 -22.88 37.38
CA THR A 92 -107.34 -23.91 37.72
C THR A 92 -107.29 -25.05 36.71
N THR A 93 -108.43 -25.48 36.17
CA THR A 93 -108.47 -26.56 35.16
C THR A 93 -107.96 -26.12 33.79
N THR A 94 -108.00 -24.82 33.49
CA THR A 94 -107.58 -24.29 32.19
C THR A 94 -106.18 -23.67 32.20
N VAL A 95 -105.66 -23.28 33.37
CA VAL A 95 -104.36 -22.64 33.55
C VAL A 95 -103.56 -23.36 34.66
N PRO A 96 -102.70 -24.34 34.34
CA PRO A 96 -101.85 -25.00 35.34
C PRO A 96 -100.78 -24.04 35.90
N ASN A 97 -100.22 -24.31 37.10
CA ASN A 97 -99.16 -23.47 37.68
C ASN A 97 -97.82 -23.66 36.95
N ALA A 98 -97.37 -24.89 36.73
CA ALA A 98 -96.21 -25.19 35.89
C ALA A 98 -96.34 -26.60 35.30
N SER A 99 -96.00 -26.76 34.02
CA SER A 99 -96.03 -28.06 33.33
C SER A 99 -95.01 -28.06 32.19
N LEU A 100 -94.43 -29.24 31.90
CA LEU A 100 -93.55 -29.46 30.75
C LEU A 100 -94.33 -29.64 29.43
N THR A 101 -95.66 -29.79 29.50
CA THR A 101 -96.51 -30.16 28.37
C THR A 101 -97.67 -29.18 28.10
N GLN A 102 -98.03 -28.31 29.05
CA GLN A 102 -99.13 -27.33 28.92
C GLN A 102 -98.75 -25.98 29.53
N LYS A 103 -99.06 -24.86 28.85
CA LYS A 103 -98.65 -23.51 29.28
C LYS A 103 -99.38 -23.08 30.57
N GLY A 104 -98.63 -22.58 31.56
CA GLY A 104 -99.09 -22.17 32.90
C GLY A 104 -98.55 -20.82 33.41
N ILE A 105 -98.72 -20.50 34.69
CA ILE A 105 -98.19 -19.27 35.36
C ILE A 105 -96.80 -19.55 35.97
N VAL A 106 -95.71 -19.32 35.25
CA VAL A 106 -94.34 -19.58 35.72
C VAL A 106 -93.64 -18.29 36.21
N GLN A 107 -92.86 -18.37 37.30
CA GLN A 107 -92.02 -17.27 37.79
C GLN A 107 -90.64 -17.28 37.13
N LEU A 108 -90.14 -16.10 36.73
CA LEU A 108 -88.84 -15.95 36.08
C LEU A 108 -87.68 -15.83 37.08
N THR A 109 -86.49 -16.29 36.70
CA THR A 109 -85.23 -16.12 37.47
C THR A 109 -84.07 -15.58 36.64
N ASP A 110 -83.22 -14.80 37.28
CA ASP A 110 -81.97 -14.23 36.77
C ASP A 110 -80.72 -14.89 37.38
N LYS A 111 -80.90 -15.94 38.18
CA LYS A 111 -79.81 -16.69 38.81
C LYS A 111 -79.77 -18.14 38.34
N THR A 112 -78.58 -18.71 38.27
CA THR A 112 -78.41 -20.16 38.09
C THR A 112 -78.76 -20.89 39.38
N GLY A 113 -79.30 -22.10 39.25
CA GLY A 113 -79.71 -22.95 40.35
C GLY A 113 -80.33 -24.25 39.82
N ASP A 114 -80.94 -25.00 40.73
CA ASP A 114 -81.53 -26.33 40.50
C ASP A 114 -83.06 -26.34 40.68
N SER A 115 -83.71 -25.17 40.59
CA SER A 115 -85.16 -25.05 40.76
C SER A 115 -85.95 -25.68 39.62
N TYR A 116 -87.00 -26.42 39.97
CA TYR A 116 -88.02 -26.93 39.04
C TYR A 116 -89.23 -25.99 38.87
N SER A 117 -89.31 -24.90 39.64
CA SER A 117 -90.45 -23.97 39.63
C SER A 117 -90.15 -22.62 38.96
N LEU A 118 -88.88 -22.35 38.63
CA LEU A 118 -88.42 -21.09 38.03
C LEU A 118 -87.98 -21.31 36.59
N ALA A 119 -88.40 -20.43 35.69
CA ALA A 119 -87.88 -20.39 34.32
C ALA A 119 -86.74 -19.37 34.20
N ALA A 120 -85.65 -19.77 33.56
CA ALA A 120 -84.54 -18.85 33.28
C ALA A 120 -85.02 -17.71 32.37
N THR A 121 -84.66 -16.48 32.73
CA THR A 121 -84.85 -15.33 31.83
C THR A 121 -83.99 -15.46 30.58
N GLN A 122 -84.45 -14.86 29.47
CA GLN A 122 -83.66 -14.80 28.23
C GLN A 122 -82.27 -14.20 28.49
N LYS A 123 -82.18 -13.17 29.33
CA LYS A 123 -80.91 -12.55 29.73
C LYS A 123 -79.95 -13.55 30.38
N LEU A 124 -80.43 -14.33 31.35
CA LEU A 124 -79.60 -15.35 32.01
C LEU A 124 -79.06 -16.38 31.00
N VAL A 125 -79.91 -16.86 30.09
CA VAL A 125 -79.50 -17.81 29.04
C VAL A 125 -78.47 -17.19 28.10
N SER A 126 -78.66 -15.93 27.70
CA SER A 126 -77.70 -15.21 26.86
C SER A 126 -76.36 -15.00 27.56
N ASP A 127 -76.34 -14.63 28.84
CA ASP A 127 -75.11 -14.42 29.61
C ASP A 127 -74.30 -15.73 29.76
N ILE A 128 -74.98 -16.86 30.00
CA ILE A 128 -74.36 -18.20 30.02
C ILE A 128 -73.76 -18.54 28.65
N ASN A 129 -74.51 -18.32 27.57
CA ASN A 129 -74.04 -18.59 26.22
C ASN A 129 -72.82 -17.73 25.85
N ASN A 130 -72.83 -16.45 26.22
CA ASN A 130 -71.70 -15.54 26.01
C ASN A 130 -70.45 -15.99 26.79
N ASN A 131 -70.61 -16.45 28.04
CA ASN A 131 -69.51 -17.02 28.81
C ASN A 131 -68.91 -18.24 28.12
N ALA A 132 -69.74 -19.15 27.61
CA ALA A 132 -69.28 -20.32 26.85
C ALA A 132 -68.56 -19.94 25.55
N ASN A 133 -69.09 -18.98 24.79
CA ASN A 133 -68.48 -18.46 23.56
C ASN A 133 -67.12 -17.76 23.80
N ASN A 134 -66.87 -17.27 25.02
CA ASN A 134 -65.60 -16.66 25.42
C ASN A 134 -64.55 -17.69 25.88
N ARG A 135 -64.75 -19.00 25.67
CA ARG A 135 -63.77 -20.06 25.94
C ARG A 135 -63.23 -20.65 24.65
N LEU A 136 -62.07 -21.30 24.73
CA LEU A 136 -61.44 -21.95 23.58
C LEU A 136 -62.30 -23.12 23.07
N ALA A 137 -62.65 -23.07 21.80
CA ALA A 137 -63.42 -24.06 21.10
C ALA A 137 -62.52 -25.22 20.63
N LYS A 138 -62.85 -26.44 21.08
CA LYS A 138 -62.02 -27.63 20.80
C LYS A 138 -61.82 -27.89 19.30
N ASN A 139 -62.84 -27.65 18.49
CA ASN A 139 -62.78 -27.82 17.04
C ASN A 139 -61.88 -26.80 16.33
N GLN A 140 -61.49 -25.71 17.00
CA GLN A 140 -60.59 -24.69 16.45
C GLN A 140 -59.11 -24.97 16.74
N ASN A 141 -58.79 -25.92 17.63
CA ASN A 141 -57.42 -26.31 17.96
C ASN A 141 -56.48 -25.13 18.25
N GLY A 142 -56.98 -24.10 18.96
CA GLY A 142 -56.22 -22.92 19.35
C GLY A 142 -56.14 -21.80 18.31
N ALA A 143 -56.86 -21.91 17.17
CA ALA A 143 -56.95 -20.82 16.20
C ALA A 143 -57.58 -19.55 16.81
N ASP A 144 -58.52 -19.74 17.74
CA ASP A 144 -59.25 -18.73 18.53
C ASP A 144 -58.47 -18.14 19.72
N ILE A 145 -57.20 -18.52 19.91
CA ILE A 145 -56.32 -17.83 20.86
C ILE A 145 -56.06 -16.40 20.34
N ALA A 146 -56.50 -15.41 21.10
CA ALA A 146 -56.38 -13.99 20.77
C ALA A 146 -54.91 -13.52 20.66
N ASP A 147 -54.09 -13.81 21.68
CA ASP A 147 -52.66 -13.55 21.67
C ASP A 147 -51.87 -14.86 21.78
N LYS A 148 -51.47 -15.37 20.60
CA LYS A 148 -50.71 -16.61 20.49
C LYS A 148 -49.31 -16.48 21.09
N ASN A 149 -48.70 -15.30 21.07
CA ASN A 149 -47.36 -15.08 21.64
C ASN A 149 -47.41 -15.11 23.17
N ALA A 150 -48.38 -14.42 23.78
CA ALA A 150 -48.60 -14.49 25.21
C ALA A 150 -48.97 -15.92 25.66
N PHE A 151 -49.74 -16.66 24.86
CA PHE A 151 -50.06 -18.07 25.13
C PHE A 151 -48.80 -18.95 25.15
N VAL A 152 -47.92 -18.83 24.15
CA VAL A 152 -46.61 -19.53 24.11
C VAL A 152 -45.73 -19.16 25.30
N LYS A 153 -45.75 -17.88 25.73
CA LYS A 153 -45.04 -17.43 26.95
C LYS A 153 -45.60 -18.08 28.22
N ASN A 154 -46.93 -18.14 28.35
CA ASN A 154 -47.59 -18.76 29.51
C ASN A 154 -47.36 -20.28 29.58
N LEU A 155 -47.11 -20.93 28.43
CA LEU A 155 -46.67 -22.33 28.37
C LEU A 155 -45.18 -22.52 28.75
N GLY A 156 -44.42 -21.45 28.94
CA GLY A 156 -42.98 -21.52 29.23
C GLY A 156 -42.10 -21.79 28.02
N LEU A 157 -42.61 -21.64 26.79
CA LEU A 157 -41.91 -22.03 25.56
C LEU A 157 -41.13 -20.89 24.89
N SER A 158 -41.08 -19.70 25.49
CA SER A 158 -40.38 -18.53 24.91
C SER A 158 -38.89 -18.80 24.65
N GLU A 159 -38.21 -19.43 25.61
CA GLU A 159 -36.79 -19.77 25.46
C GLU A 159 -36.57 -20.81 24.35
N THR A 160 -37.42 -21.84 24.28
CA THR A 160 -37.37 -22.86 23.22
C THR A 160 -37.51 -22.24 21.83
N VAL A 161 -38.44 -21.30 21.64
CA VAL A 161 -38.63 -20.60 20.36
C VAL A 161 -37.38 -19.78 19.99
N ASN A 162 -36.77 -19.09 20.97
CA ASN A 162 -35.57 -18.31 20.73
C ASN A 162 -34.38 -19.21 20.36
N LEU A 163 -34.14 -20.26 21.14
CA LEU A 163 -33.09 -21.24 20.86
C LEU A 163 -33.26 -21.89 19.48
N ALA A 164 -34.50 -22.23 19.08
CA ALA A 164 -34.76 -22.81 17.78
C ALA A 164 -34.54 -21.84 16.60
N LYS A 165 -34.81 -20.54 16.79
CA LYS A 165 -34.55 -19.51 15.76
C LYS A 165 -33.06 -19.32 15.49
N ASP A 166 -32.25 -19.39 16.55
CA ASP A 166 -30.81 -19.18 16.48
C ASP A 166 -30.01 -20.48 16.28
N ALA A 167 -30.71 -21.63 16.23
CA ALA A 167 -30.08 -22.93 16.03
C ALA A 167 -29.43 -23.01 14.64
N VAL A 168 -28.19 -23.51 14.62
CA VAL A 168 -27.49 -23.81 13.36
C VAL A 168 -28.14 -25.05 12.73
N PRO A 169 -28.61 -25.00 11.47
CA PRO A 169 -29.15 -26.17 10.80
C PRO A 169 -28.09 -27.27 10.66
N ASN A 170 -28.47 -28.52 10.92
CA ASN A 170 -27.57 -29.67 10.80
C ASN A 170 -27.08 -29.93 9.36
N SER A 171 -27.72 -29.32 8.37
CA SER A 171 -27.32 -29.35 6.96
C SER A 171 -26.19 -28.38 6.64
N ARG A 172 -25.92 -27.39 7.50
CA ARG A 172 -24.86 -26.41 7.29
C ARG A 172 -23.50 -27.09 7.44
N LYS A 173 -22.60 -26.77 6.53
CA LYS A 173 -21.23 -27.30 6.50
C LYS A 173 -20.20 -26.17 6.49
N ILE A 174 -19.03 -26.44 7.06
CA ILE A 174 -17.80 -25.66 6.85
C ILE A 174 -16.84 -26.54 6.07
N ASN A 175 -16.51 -26.15 4.85
CA ASN A 175 -15.64 -26.91 3.94
C ASN A 175 -15.98 -28.41 3.84
N GLY A 176 -17.27 -28.74 3.68
CA GLY A 176 -17.75 -30.12 3.59
C GLY A 176 -18.00 -30.83 4.92
N LYS A 177 -17.52 -30.28 6.06
CA LYS A 177 -17.72 -30.84 7.40
C LYS A 177 -19.02 -30.33 8.02
N LEU A 178 -19.86 -31.25 8.51
CA LEU A 178 -21.15 -30.93 9.12
C LEU A 178 -20.99 -30.19 10.46
N LEU A 179 -21.91 -29.27 10.77
CA LEU A 179 -21.97 -28.55 12.05
C LEU A 179 -22.85 -29.27 13.07
N ASN A 180 -22.56 -30.54 13.35
CA ASN A 180 -23.28 -31.37 14.32
C ASN A 180 -22.44 -31.71 15.58
N GLY A 181 -21.25 -31.12 15.71
CA GLY A 181 -20.31 -31.31 16.81
C GLY A 181 -19.05 -30.46 16.61
N ASP A 182 -17.97 -30.78 17.34
CA ASP A 182 -16.69 -30.08 17.21
C ASP A 182 -16.09 -30.27 15.80
N VAL A 183 -15.66 -29.16 15.18
CA VAL A 183 -15.07 -29.17 13.84
C VAL A 183 -13.58 -28.87 13.92
N VAL A 184 -12.76 -29.85 13.55
CA VAL A 184 -11.32 -29.65 13.37
C VAL A 184 -11.06 -29.21 11.93
N LEU A 185 -10.55 -27.99 11.73
CA LEU A 185 -10.14 -27.44 10.44
C LEU A 185 -8.61 -27.46 10.32
N ASN A 186 -8.09 -27.88 9.17
CA ASN A 186 -6.67 -27.75 8.84
C ASN A 186 -6.44 -26.54 7.91
N ALA A 187 -5.17 -26.21 7.62
CA ALA A 187 -4.84 -25.07 6.74
C ALA A 187 -5.44 -25.22 5.33
N GLY A 188 -5.53 -26.44 4.81
CA GLY A 188 -6.22 -26.73 3.56
C GLY A 188 -7.72 -26.43 3.62
N ASP A 189 -8.37 -26.69 4.76
CA ASP A 189 -9.81 -26.44 4.95
C ASP A 189 -10.20 -24.96 4.87
N ILE A 190 -9.25 -24.06 5.12
CA ILE A 190 -9.46 -22.60 5.13
C ILE A 190 -8.62 -21.86 4.08
N ARG A 191 -7.98 -22.58 3.15
CA ARG A 191 -7.06 -22.02 2.13
C ARG A 191 -5.96 -21.14 2.74
N ALA A 192 -5.52 -21.45 3.95
CA ALA A 192 -4.44 -20.76 4.63
C ALA A 192 -3.09 -21.41 4.29
N PHE A 193 -2.01 -20.64 4.43
CA PHE A 193 -0.66 -21.19 4.41
C PHE A 193 -0.52 -22.24 5.52
N ARG A 194 -0.04 -23.44 5.18
CA ARG A 194 0.22 -24.49 6.16
C ARG A 194 1.31 -24.02 7.13
N LEU A 195 1.06 -24.14 8.44
CA LEU A 195 1.98 -23.72 9.52
C LEU A 195 3.23 -24.63 9.66
N GLY A 196 3.72 -25.22 8.58
CA GLY A 196 4.83 -26.17 8.64
C GLY A 196 5.05 -26.90 7.33
N LEU A 197 5.69 -28.08 7.43
CA LEU A 197 6.05 -28.88 6.27
C LEU A 197 4.83 -29.30 5.45
N THR A 198 4.77 -28.85 4.20
CA THR A 198 3.74 -29.21 3.21
C THR A 198 3.98 -30.59 2.64
N GLY A 199 5.21 -30.89 2.23
CA GLY A 199 5.56 -32.18 1.65
C GLY A 199 7.07 -32.39 1.55
N LYS A 200 7.47 -33.58 1.11
CA LYS A 200 8.88 -33.96 0.92
C LYS A 200 9.09 -34.38 -0.53
N TYR A 201 10.20 -33.92 -1.11
CA TYR A 201 10.68 -34.28 -2.44
C TYR A 201 12.15 -34.66 -2.35
N SER A 202 12.69 -35.29 -3.40
CA SER A 202 14.14 -35.55 -3.52
C SER A 202 14.78 -34.65 -4.57
N VAL A 203 16.10 -34.59 -4.58
CA VAL A 203 16.89 -33.93 -5.63
C VAL A 203 16.61 -34.49 -7.04
N ASP A 204 16.09 -35.71 -7.16
CA ASP A 204 15.76 -36.31 -8.46
C ASP A 204 14.40 -35.86 -9.00
N ASN A 205 13.40 -35.73 -8.13
CA ASN A 205 12.04 -35.38 -8.54
C ASN A 205 11.75 -33.87 -8.43
N GLN A 206 12.49 -33.16 -7.57
CA GLN A 206 12.34 -31.73 -7.27
C GLN A 206 10.92 -31.36 -6.78
N VAL A 207 10.75 -30.14 -6.24
CA VAL A 207 9.39 -29.62 -5.96
C VAL A 207 8.81 -29.09 -7.27
N PRO A 208 7.68 -29.63 -7.78
CA PRO A 208 7.14 -29.22 -9.07
C PRO A 208 6.57 -27.80 -9.00
N TRP A 209 6.52 -27.12 -10.15
CA TRP A 209 6.13 -25.71 -10.23
C TRP A 209 4.64 -25.47 -9.93
N ASN A 210 3.82 -26.49 -10.15
CA ASN A 210 2.37 -26.47 -9.93
C ASN A 210 1.96 -27.12 -8.60
N ALA A 211 2.91 -27.33 -7.68
CA ALA A 211 2.59 -27.80 -6.33
C ALA A 211 1.76 -26.75 -5.57
N ASP A 212 1.11 -27.17 -4.48
CA ASP A 212 0.44 -26.24 -3.60
C ASP A 212 1.46 -25.30 -2.95
N THR A 213 1.08 -24.03 -2.76
CA THR A 213 1.91 -23.08 -2.02
C THR A 213 2.24 -23.62 -0.62
N GLY A 214 3.52 -23.57 -0.23
CA GLY A 214 3.96 -24.03 1.08
C GLY A 214 5.46 -24.28 1.22
N LEU A 215 5.83 -24.94 2.31
CA LEU A 215 7.21 -25.26 2.67
C LEU A 215 7.50 -26.73 2.38
N TYR A 216 8.58 -27.03 1.66
CA TYR A 216 8.94 -28.36 1.23
C TYR A 216 10.35 -28.72 1.66
N ASP A 217 10.54 -29.99 2.01
CA ASP A 217 11.87 -30.55 2.27
C ASP A 217 12.37 -31.18 0.96
N LEU A 218 13.54 -30.75 0.49
CA LEU A 218 14.22 -31.28 -0.69
C LEU A 218 15.39 -32.14 -0.22
N LEU A 219 15.16 -33.45 -0.21
CA LEU A 219 16.07 -34.44 0.33
C LEU A 219 17.12 -34.84 -0.69
N ASN A 220 18.37 -34.90 -0.24
CA ASN A 220 19.47 -35.59 -0.92
C ASN A 220 19.82 -36.82 -0.07
N PRO A 221 19.21 -37.98 -0.35
CA PRO A 221 19.20 -39.11 0.57
C PRO A 221 20.60 -39.52 1.03
N GLY A 222 20.81 -39.57 2.36
CA GLY A 222 22.10 -39.94 2.96
C GLY A 222 23.18 -38.87 2.96
N VAL A 223 22.92 -37.69 2.39
CA VAL A 223 23.89 -36.59 2.28
C VAL A 223 23.41 -35.35 3.03
N ASP A 224 22.29 -34.76 2.61
CA ASP A 224 21.76 -33.52 3.19
C ASP A 224 20.29 -33.25 2.81
N SER A 225 19.76 -32.11 3.25
CA SER A 225 18.49 -31.57 2.76
C SER A 225 18.55 -30.06 2.57
N ALA A 226 17.65 -29.56 1.74
CA ALA A 226 17.39 -28.14 1.55
C ALA A 226 15.92 -27.83 1.83
N HIS A 227 15.67 -26.64 2.35
CA HIS A 227 14.31 -26.14 2.56
C HIS A 227 13.87 -25.34 1.33
N VAL A 228 12.69 -25.63 0.79
CA VAL A 228 12.14 -24.92 -0.36
C VAL A 228 10.84 -24.23 0.04
N ALA A 229 10.84 -22.90 0.04
CA ALA A 229 9.62 -22.12 0.09
C ALA A 229 9.07 -21.97 -1.32
N HIS A 230 7.87 -22.49 -1.56
CA HIS A 230 7.20 -22.47 -2.85
C HIS A 230 5.93 -21.62 -2.78
N PHE A 231 5.85 -20.62 -3.65
CA PHE A 231 4.68 -19.77 -3.82
C PHE A 231 4.13 -19.98 -5.22
N ASN A 232 2.89 -20.39 -5.31
CA ASN A 232 2.16 -20.66 -6.55
C ASN A 232 0.78 -20.01 -6.48
N ASN A 233 0.51 -19.05 -7.36
CA ASN A 233 -0.79 -18.41 -7.50
C ASN A 233 -1.59 -18.94 -8.71
N GLY A 234 -0.97 -19.79 -9.54
CA GLY A 234 -1.57 -20.44 -10.71
C GLY A 234 -1.90 -19.53 -11.90
N VAL A 235 -1.53 -18.24 -11.88
CA VAL A 235 -1.94 -17.26 -12.90
C VAL A 235 -0.83 -16.27 -13.26
N GLY A 236 -0.89 -15.72 -14.47
CA GLY A 236 0.05 -14.73 -14.99
C GLY A 236 1.37 -15.34 -15.48
N SER A 237 2.28 -14.48 -15.92
CA SER A 237 3.53 -14.92 -16.56
C SER A 237 4.62 -15.40 -15.61
N CYS A 238 4.44 -15.19 -14.31
CA CYS A 238 5.24 -15.81 -13.26
C CYS A 238 4.28 -16.44 -12.23
N PRO A 239 3.68 -17.60 -12.55
CA PRO A 239 2.66 -18.19 -11.68
C PRO A 239 3.25 -18.86 -10.45
N ALA A 240 4.55 -19.18 -10.48
CA ALA A 240 5.24 -19.78 -9.35
C ALA A 240 6.66 -19.25 -9.15
N PHE A 241 7.03 -19.14 -7.88
CA PHE A 241 8.35 -18.78 -7.39
C PHE A 241 8.81 -19.79 -6.34
N GLN A 242 10.08 -20.16 -6.37
CA GLN A 242 10.70 -20.98 -5.34
C GLN A 242 11.97 -20.33 -4.80
N LEU A 243 12.13 -20.35 -3.48
CA LEU A 243 13.34 -20.02 -2.77
C LEU A 243 13.86 -21.27 -2.04
N LYS A 244 15.07 -21.71 -2.39
CA LYS A 244 15.76 -22.86 -1.80
C LYS A 244 16.87 -22.38 -0.88
N VAL A 245 16.93 -22.94 0.32
CA VAL A 245 17.98 -22.68 1.31
C VAL A 245 18.59 -24.01 1.74
N GLN A 246 19.90 -24.15 1.57
CA GLN A 246 20.62 -25.34 2.04
C GLN A 246 20.90 -25.27 3.55
N TYR A 247 20.90 -26.43 4.22
CA TYR A 247 21.32 -26.55 5.61
C TYR A 247 22.68 -25.86 5.89
N LYS A 248 22.87 -25.40 7.13
CA LYS A 248 24.09 -24.70 7.59
C LYS A 248 24.48 -23.47 6.76
N ASN A 249 23.51 -22.80 6.11
CA ASN A 249 23.73 -21.61 5.28
C ASN A 249 24.75 -21.85 4.16
N ARG A 250 24.67 -23.01 3.49
CA ARG A 250 25.61 -23.39 2.41
C ARG A 250 25.27 -22.82 1.04
N GLY A 251 24.10 -22.20 0.91
CA GLY A 251 23.67 -21.55 -0.33
C GLY A 251 22.19 -21.17 -0.26
N ILE A 252 21.84 -20.13 -0.98
CA ILE A 252 20.46 -19.71 -1.23
C ILE A 252 20.32 -19.63 -2.75
N ALA A 253 19.26 -20.20 -3.30
CA ALA A 253 18.98 -20.13 -4.72
C ALA A 253 17.49 -19.88 -4.95
N TYR A 254 17.13 -19.30 -6.09
CA TYR A 254 15.75 -19.13 -6.49
C TYR A 254 15.51 -19.65 -7.91
N ARG A 255 14.25 -19.83 -8.26
CA ARG A 255 13.79 -20.03 -9.63
C ARG A 255 12.32 -19.64 -9.75
N SER A 256 11.89 -19.35 -10.96
CA SER A 256 10.50 -19.00 -11.28
C SER A 256 9.99 -19.84 -12.45
N ALA A 257 8.68 -20.08 -12.46
CA ALA A 257 8.00 -20.68 -13.60
C ALA A 257 7.50 -19.61 -14.58
N ARG A 258 7.30 -19.96 -15.85
CA ARG A 258 6.68 -19.11 -16.86
C ARG A 258 5.36 -19.69 -17.35
N ASP A 259 4.31 -18.86 -17.31
CA ASP A 259 2.96 -19.19 -17.82
C ASP A 259 2.55 -20.65 -17.47
N GLY A 260 2.09 -21.44 -18.45
CA GLY A 260 1.79 -22.86 -18.27
C GLY A 260 2.96 -23.83 -18.52
N TYR A 261 4.17 -23.33 -18.79
CA TYR A 261 5.30 -24.14 -19.25
C TYR A 261 6.14 -24.72 -18.10
N GLY A 262 6.11 -24.10 -16.91
CA GLY A 262 6.88 -24.53 -15.75
C GLY A 262 8.24 -23.82 -15.62
N PHE A 263 9.21 -24.48 -14.99
CA PHE A 263 10.55 -23.92 -14.81
C PHE A 263 11.34 -23.98 -16.12
N GLU A 264 11.62 -22.84 -16.73
CA GLU A 264 12.45 -22.75 -17.94
C GLU A 264 13.93 -22.69 -17.63
N GLU A 265 14.25 -22.10 -16.47
CA GLU A 265 15.61 -21.99 -15.95
C GLU A 265 15.78 -22.86 -14.71
N GLY A 266 17.02 -23.31 -14.52
CA GLY A 266 17.43 -24.03 -13.33
C GLY A 266 17.43 -23.16 -12.06
N TRP A 267 18.02 -23.69 -10.99
CA TRP A 267 18.27 -22.90 -9.79
C TRP A 267 19.33 -21.82 -10.07
N VAL A 268 19.03 -20.57 -9.71
CA VAL A 268 19.96 -19.44 -9.78
C VAL A 268 20.42 -19.09 -8.37
N ASP A 269 21.73 -19.11 -8.14
CA ASP A 269 22.30 -18.82 -6.82
C ASP A 269 22.26 -17.34 -6.46
N ILE A 270 21.95 -17.06 -5.19
CA ILE A 270 22.07 -15.74 -4.57
C ILE A 270 23.37 -15.73 -3.77
N TYR A 271 24.30 -14.86 -4.18
CA TYR A 271 25.55 -14.69 -3.46
C TYR A 271 25.34 -13.99 -2.12
N THR A 272 26.04 -14.47 -1.09
CA THR A 272 25.98 -13.96 0.28
C THR A 272 27.39 -13.73 0.83
N THR A 273 27.50 -13.14 2.02
CA THR A 273 28.81 -12.97 2.69
C THR A 273 29.53 -14.30 2.94
N LYS A 274 28.78 -15.41 3.10
CA LYS A 274 29.31 -16.77 3.27
C LYS A 274 29.50 -17.51 1.94
N ASN A 275 28.64 -17.25 0.95
CA ASN A 275 28.72 -17.82 -0.39
C ASN A 275 29.03 -16.70 -1.40
N LYS A 276 30.29 -16.25 -1.43
CA LYS A 276 30.73 -15.14 -2.28
C LYS A 276 30.89 -15.60 -3.73
N PRO A 277 30.66 -14.73 -4.73
CA PRO A 277 30.98 -15.07 -6.11
C PRO A 277 32.49 -15.24 -6.27
N THR A 278 32.89 -16.15 -7.15
CA THR A 278 34.25 -16.21 -7.67
C THR A 278 34.48 -15.09 -8.70
N ALA A 279 35.74 -14.82 -9.01
CA ALA A 279 36.15 -13.91 -10.09
C ALA A 279 35.45 -14.23 -11.43
N ALA A 280 35.38 -15.53 -11.75
CA ALA A 280 34.69 -16.03 -12.94
C ALA A 280 33.18 -15.72 -12.89
N ASP A 281 32.54 -15.88 -11.73
CA ASP A 281 31.10 -15.69 -11.56
C ASP A 281 30.63 -14.24 -11.81
N ILE A 282 31.52 -13.26 -11.69
CA ILE A 282 31.22 -11.83 -11.92
C ILE A 282 31.98 -11.23 -13.11
N GLY A 283 32.72 -12.05 -13.87
CA GLY A 283 33.47 -11.59 -15.04
C GLY A 283 34.64 -10.65 -14.73
N VAL A 284 35.28 -10.81 -13.57
CA VAL A 284 36.41 -9.96 -13.13
C VAL A 284 37.64 -10.83 -12.88
N TYR A 285 38.82 -10.39 -13.32
CA TYR A 285 40.10 -11.06 -13.07
C TYR A 285 40.51 -11.02 -11.59
N ALA A 286 41.18 -12.06 -11.10
CA ALA A 286 41.52 -12.18 -9.68
C ALA A 286 42.71 -11.27 -9.30
N LYS A 287 42.72 -10.74 -8.07
CA LYS A 287 43.75 -9.81 -7.56
C LYS A 287 45.20 -10.33 -7.69
N SER A 288 45.41 -11.63 -7.83
CA SER A 288 46.73 -12.26 -8.02
C SER A 288 47.32 -12.12 -9.43
N GLU A 289 46.56 -11.62 -10.42
CA GLU A 289 47.01 -11.47 -11.82
C GLU A 289 47.53 -10.05 -12.13
N GLY A 290 47.45 -9.10 -11.19
CA GLY A 290 47.76 -7.68 -11.45
C GLY A 290 49.19 -7.23 -11.12
N SER A 291 50.08 -8.11 -10.62
CA SER A 291 51.45 -7.76 -10.27
C SER A 291 52.36 -8.98 -10.34
N GLU A 292 52.72 -9.39 -11.55
CA GLU A 292 53.74 -10.42 -11.73
C GLU A 292 55.14 -9.80 -11.56
N PHE A 293 55.92 -10.31 -10.61
CA PHE A 293 57.37 -10.12 -10.61
C PHE A 293 57.94 -10.96 -11.75
N ILE A 294 58.35 -10.34 -12.85
CA ILE A 294 59.04 -11.06 -13.93
C ILE A 294 60.42 -11.46 -13.40
N GLN A 295 60.66 -12.76 -13.19
CA GLN A 295 61.99 -13.27 -12.89
C GLN A 295 62.68 -13.76 -14.18
N ALA A 296 63.84 -13.13 -14.45
CA ALA A 296 64.86 -13.42 -15.48
C ALA A 296 64.49 -13.16 -16.96
N LYS A 297 64.72 -11.93 -17.44
CA LYS A 297 65.67 -11.62 -18.54
C LYS A 297 65.69 -10.11 -18.87
N TYR A 298 66.89 -9.59 -18.98
CA TYR A 298 67.32 -8.19 -19.12
C TYR A 298 66.74 -7.45 -20.33
N VAL A 299 66.44 -6.14 -20.22
CA VAL A 299 66.11 -5.28 -21.37
C VAL A 299 67.25 -4.31 -21.65
N THR A 300 68.08 -4.65 -22.63
CA THR A 300 69.04 -3.75 -23.28
C THR A 300 68.71 -3.68 -24.77
N GLN A 301 69.38 -2.81 -25.53
CA GLN A 301 69.28 -2.83 -27.01
C GLN A 301 69.58 -4.23 -27.59
N ALA A 302 70.35 -5.06 -26.87
CA ALA A 302 70.70 -6.42 -27.28
C ALA A 302 69.59 -7.45 -27.05
N ASN A 303 68.63 -7.20 -26.15
CA ASN A 303 67.62 -8.17 -25.71
C ASN A 303 66.17 -7.67 -25.87
N ILE A 304 65.96 -6.60 -26.63
CA ILE A 304 64.62 -6.04 -26.89
C ILE A 304 63.67 -7.05 -27.57
N SER A 305 64.23 -8.02 -28.31
CA SER A 305 63.48 -9.12 -28.91
C SER A 305 62.88 -10.07 -27.88
N ASP A 306 63.58 -10.35 -26.78
CA ASP A 306 63.06 -11.19 -25.67
C ASP A 306 61.91 -10.48 -24.94
N PHE A 307 62.06 -9.17 -24.70
CA PHE A 307 60.99 -8.35 -24.12
C PHE A 307 59.75 -8.32 -25.02
N THR A 308 59.96 -8.27 -26.33
CA THR A 308 58.89 -8.34 -27.33
C THR A 308 58.20 -9.70 -27.30
N ALA A 309 58.96 -10.79 -27.22
CA ALA A 309 58.41 -12.13 -27.10
C ALA A 309 57.57 -12.29 -25.82
N TRP A 310 58.01 -11.71 -24.70
CA TRP A 310 57.23 -11.70 -23.46
C TRP A 310 55.91 -10.95 -23.61
N ILE A 311 55.90 -9.73 -24.18
CA ILE A 311 54.66 -8.98 -24.44
C ILE A 311 53.70 -9.78 -25.34
N ARG A 312 54.24 -10.54 -26.30
CA ARG A 312 53.47 -11.41 -27.20
C ARG A 312 52.87 -12.65 -26.53
N LEU A 313 53.25 -12.98 -25.30
CA LEU A 313 52.61 -14.04 -24.52
C LEU A 313 51.51 -13.51 -23.60
N LEU A 314 51.43 -12.19 -23.41
CA LEU A 314 50.43 -11.60 -22.52
C LEU A 314 49.01 -11.72 -23.12
N PRO A 315 48.00 -12.04 -22.28
CA PRO A 315 46.59 -11.90 -22.63
C PRO A 315 46.24 -10.47 -23.06
N GLN A 316 45.10 -10.32 -23.73
CA GLN A 316 44.54 -9.01 -24.04
C GLN A 316 44.25 -8.25 -22.73
N GLY A 317 44.64 -6.97 -22.66
CA GLY A 317 44.48 -6.15 -21.46
C GLY A 317 45.79 -5.60 -20.91
N GLY A 318 45.70 -5.01 -19.72
CA GLY A 318 46.76 -4.27 -19.04
C GLY A 318 47.58 -5.11 -18.07
N HIS A 319 48.90 -4.95 -18.10
CA HIS A 319 49.86 -5.74 -17.33
C HIS A 319 50.90 -4.85 -16.68
N ALA A 320 50.94 -4.84 -15.34
CA ALA A 320 51.99 -4.15 -14.58
C ALA A 320 53.18 -5.09 -14.33
N PHE A 321 54.40 -4.59 -14.46
CA PHE A 321 55.64 -5.35 -14.29
C PHE A 321 56.73 -4.53 -13.59
N ARG A 322 57.77 -5.23 -13.09
CA ARG A 322 58.95 -4.60 -12.48
C ARG A 322 60.23 -5.34 -12.88
N PHE A 323 61.31 -4.60 -13.13
CA PHE A 323 62.62 -5.17 -13.45
C PHE A 323 63.46 -5.48 -12.20
N SER A 324 64.36 -6.47 -12.27
CA SER A 324 65.31 -6.83 -11.21
C SER A 324 66.76 -6.90 -11.74
N GLU A 325 67.71 -6.23 -11.07
CA GLU A 325 69.19 -6.19 -11.27
C GLU A 325 69.84 -5.13 -12.20
N ASN A 326 71.12 -4.79 -11.93
CA ASN A 326 71.74 -3.45 -12.02
C ASN A 326 72.63 -3.14 -13.28
N HIS A 327 72.10 -2.93 -14.50
CA HIS A 327 72.92 -2.58 -15.69
C HIS A 327 72.19 -1.70 -16.74
N GLY A 328 72.94 -0.87 -17.48
CA GLY A 328 72.43 0.21 -18.36
C GLY A 328 71.78 -0.25 -19.69
N GLY A 329 70.75 0.48 -20.11
CA GLY A 329 69.89 0.20 -21.28
C GLY A 329 68.55 0.96 -21.18
N ILE A 330 67.61 0.74 -22.11
CA ILE A 330 66.28 1.38 -21.99
C ILE A 330 65.38 0.57 -21.06
N GLY A 331 65.46 0.93 -19.78
CA GLY A 331 64.71 0.38 -18.66
C GLY A 331 65.68 0.13 -17.51
N TYR A 332 65.68 1.00 -16.49
CA TYR A 332 66.63 0.83 -15.40
C TYR A 332 66.24 -0.36 -14.51
N PRO A 333 67.24 -0.98 -13.87
CA PRO A 333 67.06 -1.87 -12.73
C PRO A 333 66.02 -1.34 -11.75
N TRP A 334 65.17 -2.21 -11.20
CA TRP A 334 64.12 -1.84 -10.22
C TRP A 334 62.99 -0.96 -10.75
N SER A 335 63.04 -0.55 -12.02
CA SER A 335 62.02 0.27 -12.66
C SER A 335 60.71 -0.51 -12.79
N GLY A 336 59.61 0.21 -12.64
CA GLY A 336 58.27 -0.32 -12.83
C GLY A 336 57.76 0.04 -14.21
N GLY A 337 56.94 -0.81 -14.80
CA GLY A 337 56.30 -0.52 -16.08
C GLY A 337 54.90 -1.07 -16.15
N TYR A 338 54.17 -0.58 -17.15
CA TYR A 338 52.84 -1.03 -17.49
C TYR A 338 52.72 -1.14 -19.00
N VAL A 339 52.15 -2.23 -19.50
CA VAL A 339 51.89 -2.45 -20.91
C VAL A 339 50.47 -2.96 -21.11
N THR A 340 49.76 -2.40 -22.08
CA THR A 340 48.47 -2.93 -22.53
C THR A 340 48.67 -3.59 -23.88
N ARG A 341 48.23 -4.84 -24.01
CA ARG A 341 48.07 -5.49 -25.31
C ARG A 341 46.63 -5.35 -25.78
N MET A 342 46.47 -4.91 -27.03
CA MET A 342 45.19 -4.67 -27.70
C MET A 342 45.28 -5.26 -29.11
N HIS A 343 44.70 -6.44 -29.28
CA HIS A 343 44.76 -7.21 -30.52
C HIS A 343 46.24 -7.46 -30.94
N ASP A 344 46.63 -6.96 -32.11
CA ASP A 344 47.95 -7.06 -32.72
C ASP A 344 48.90 -5.94 -32.28
N VAL A 345 48.45 -4.97 -31.48
CA VAL A 345 49.25 -3.84 -31.01
C VAL A 345 49.48 -3.88 -29.49
N TRP A 346 50.55 -3.26 -29.03
CA TRP A 346 50.78 -2.97 -27.62
C TRP A 346 51.36 -1.58 -27.41
N ALA A 347 51.01 -0.99 -26.28
CA ALA A 347 51.54 0.29 -25.83
C ALA A 347 51.65 0.31 -24.32
N GLY A 348 52.66 1.01 -23.81
CA GLY A 348 52.97 1.04 -22.39
C GLY A 348 54.04 2.05 -22.05
N PHE A 349 54.43 2.06 -20.79
CA PHE A 349 55.53 2.89 -20.30
C PHE A 349 56.36 2.16 -19.25
N ILE A 350 57.58 2.63 -19.08
CA ILE A 350 58.54 2.23 -18.05
C ILE A 350 58.92 3.49 -17.28
N ALA A 351 58.62 3.51 -15.99
CA ALA A 351 59.02 4.55 -15.04
C ALA A 351 60.35 4.15 -14.38
N HIS A 352 61.37 4.96 -14.63
CA HIS A 352 62.75 4.64 -14.26
C HIS A 352 63.01 4.86 -12.75
N TYR A 353 63.65 3.87 -12.10
CA TYR A 353 63.92 3.90 -10.65
C TYR A 353 64.88 5.00 -10.20
N ASP A 354 65.86 5.35 -11.03
CA ASP A 354 66.93 6.32 -10.75
C ASP A 354 66.51 7.79 -10.98
N ASN A 355 65.21 8.04 -11.16
CA ASN A 355 64.65 9.34 -11.56
C ASN A 355 65.07 9.82 -12.96
N ALA A 356 65.62 8.95 -13.82
CA ALA A 356 66.01 9.32 -15.19
C ALA A 356 64.82 9.56 -16.15
N GLY A 357 63.58 9.41 -15.68
CA GLY A 357 62.37 9.81 -16.40
C GLY A 357 61.43 8.65 -16.71
N ILE A 358 60.73 8.73 -17.84
CA ILE A 358 59.78 7.73 -18.32
C ILE A 358 60.12 7.38 -19.79
N SER A 359 60.02 6.11 -20.15
CA SER A 359 60.10 5.66 -21.54
C SER A 359 58.80 5.01 -21.98
N PHE A 360 58.29 5.39 -23.14
CA PHE A 360 57.14 4.73 -23.76
C PHE A 360 57.60 3.52 -24.56
N ILE A 361 56.93 2.39 -24.36
CA ILE A 361 57.12 1.18 -25.14
C ILE A 361 55.91 0.98 -26.04
N HIS A 362 56.12 0.61 -27.29
CA HIS A 362 55.04 0.33 -28.23
C HIS A 362 55.48 -0.61 -29.32
N GLY A 363 54.54 -1.31 -29.93
CA GLY A 363 54.84 -2.22 -31.02
C GLY A 363 53.60 -2.92 -31.54
N ASN A 364 53.82 -3.80 -32.51
CA ASN A 364 52.77 -4.64 -33.07
C ASN A 364 53.35 -5.98 -33.56
N ASP A 365 52.48 -6.97 -33.74
CA ASP A 365 52.87 -8.33 -34.09
C ASP A 365 53.61 -8.40 -35.46
N GLY A 366 53.35 -7.46 -36.37
CA GLY A 366 54.04 -7.34 -37.67
C GLY A 366 55.29 -6.44 -37.68
N GLY A 367 55.54 -5.66 -36.62
CA GLY A 367 56.51 -4.55 -36.58
C GLY A 367 57.91 -4.91 -36.09
N GLY A 368 58.17 -6.21 -35.87
CA GLY A 368 59.40 -6.71 -35.26
C GLY A 368 59.50 -6.34 -33.77
N ASP A 369 60.71 -6.03 -33.32
CA ASP A 369 60.97 -5.73 -31.91
C ASP A 369 60.26 -4.45 -31.43
N THR A 370 59.81 -4.49 -30.18
CA THR A 370 59.21 -3.39 -29.42
C THR A 370 60.06 -2.15 -29.56
N LYS A 371 59.40 -1.04 -29.88
CA LYS A 371 60.02 0.28 -29.99
C LYS A 371 59.98 0.96 -28.64
N VAL A 372 61.02 1.73 -28.36
CA VAL A 372 61.08 2.55 -27.15
C VAL A 372 61.32 4.00 -27.50
N SER A 373 60.47 4.88 -26.98
CA SER A 373 60.49 6.32 -27.18
C SER A 373 60.72 7.00 -25.82
N ARG A 374 61.81 7.75 -25.67
CA ARG A 374 62.11 8.49 -24.43
C ARG A 374 61.27 9.76 -24.34
N LEU A 375 60.73 10.04 -23.15
CA LEU A 375 60.01 11.29 -22.88
C LEU A 375 61.00 12.41 -22.56
N TRP A 376 60.88 13.51 -23.29
CA TRP A 376 61.53 14.78 -22.96
C TRP A 376 60.64 15.56 -21.99
N THR A 377 61.23 16.05 -20.91
CA THR A 377 60.58 16.82 -19.84
C THR A 377 61.34 18.14 -19.63
N ASP A 378 60.70 19.10 -18.97
CA ASP A 378 61.30 20.37 -18.56
C ASP A 378 62.56 20.22 -17.67
N LYS A 379 62.73 19.05 -17.06
CA LYS A 379 63.93 18.68 -16.30
C LYS A 379 65.11 18.25 -17.18
N ASN A 380 64.87 17.71 -18.38
CA ASN A 380 65.92 17.21 -19.27
C ASN A 380 66.00 17.93 -20.63
N ALA A 381 65.13 18.92 -20.89
CA ALA A 381 65.20 19.83 -22.02
C ALA A 381 64.52 21.20 -21.70
N ARG A 382 65.16 22.32 -22.07
CA ARG A 382 64.58 23.67 -21.96
C ARG A 382 64.38 24.30 -23.34
N PRO A 383 63.21 24.90 -23.62
CA PRO A 383 62.99 25.61 -24.87
C PRO A 383 63.75 26.94 -24.88
N ASP A 384 64.24 27.34 -26.05
CA ASP A 384 64.77 28.68 -26.27
C ASP A 384 63.65 29.74 -26.20
N ALA A 385 64.02 31.03 -26.24
CA ALA A 385 63.07 32.15 -26.18
C ALA A 385 62.00 32.14 -27.30
N ASN A 386 62.19 31.32 -28.34
CA ASN A 386 61.25 31.11 -29.45
C ASN A 386 60.51 29.76 -29.36
N GLY A 387 60.68 28.99 -28.28
CA GLY A 387 59.98 27.73 -28.05
C GLY A 387 60.65 26.47 -28.61
N HIS A 388 61.86 26.54 -29.19
CA HIS A 388 62.55 25.36 -29.73
C HIS A 388 63.46 24.71 -28.69
N LEU A 389 63.39 23.39 -28.56
CA LEU A 389 64.26 22.62 -27.65
C LEU A 389 65.67 22.47 -28.25
N ARG A 390 66.72 22.89 -27.53
CA ARG A 390 68.14 22.77 -27.94
C ARG A 390 69.00 22.07 -26.87
N VAL A 391 70.16 21.55 -27.30
CA VAL A 391 71.18 20.90 -26.46
C VAL A 391 71.72 21.89 -25.42
N SER A 392 71.86 21.45 -24.16
CA SER A 392 72.24 22.30 -23.02
C SER A 392 73.66 22.89 -23.15
N SER A 393 73.89 24.08 -22.56
CA SER A 393 75.10 24.89 -22.74
C SER A 393 75.44 25.69 -21.46
N PRO A 394 76.72 25.84 -21.06
CA PRO A 394 77.12 26.67 -19.93
C PRO A 394 76.89 28.16 -20.21
N VAL A 395 75.81 28.71 -19.66
CA VAL A 395 75.43 30.13 -19.76
C VAL A 395 75.39 30.77 -18.38
N VAL A 396 75.84 32.02 -18.35
CA VAL A 396 75.85 32.93 -17.20
C VAL A 396 74.98 34.13 -17.54
N ASP A 397 73.90 34.33 -16.79
CA ASP A 397 73.00 35.48 -16.94
C ASP A 397 73.38 36.53 -15.91
N ILE A 398 73.78 37.72 -16.36
CA ILE A 398 74.27 38.80 -15.49
C ILE A 398 73.18 39.85 -15.33
N HIS A 399 72.82 40.16 -14.09
CA HIS A 399 71.85 41.19 -13.74
C HIS A 399 72.52 42.55 -13.42
N PRO A 400 71.78 43.67 -13.49
CA PRO A 400 72.32 45.02 -13.30
C PRO A 400 73.07 45.23 -11.98
N ASP A 401 72.60 44.62 -10.89
CA ASP A 401 73.18 44.73 -9.54
C ASP A 401 74.41 43.82 -9.32
N GLY A 402 74.74 42.98 -10.30
CA GLY A 402 75.83 42.01 -10.21
C GLY A 402 75.43 40.64 -9.69
N THR A 403 74.14 40.43 -9.38
CA THR A 403 73.62 39.07 -9.20
C THR A 403 73.62 38.33 -10.54
N TYR A 404 73.60 37.00 -10.48
CA TYR A 404 73.70 36.18 -11.67
C TYR A 404 72.96 34.86 -11.50
N GLU A 405 72.48 34.33 -12.62
CA GLU A 405 71.91 33.00 -12.70
C GLU A 405 72.80 32.12 -13.57
N LEU A 406 72.95 30.87 -13.15
CA LEU A 406 73.74 29.87 -13.87
C LEU A 406 72.83 28.76 -14.37
N THR A 407 73.14 28.31 -15.58
CA THR A 407 72.75 26.96 -16.00
C THR A 407 73.47 25.90 -15.16
N SER A 408 72.89 24.70 -15.05
CA SER A 408 73.52 23.54 -14.39
C SER A 408 74.91 23.24 -14.96
N GLU A 409 75.07 23.45 -16.26
CA GLU A 409 76.30 23.23 -17.00
C GLU A 409 77.37 24.30 -16.73
N ALA A 410 77.01 25.45 -16.14
CA ALA A 410 77.93 26.51 -15.73
C ALA A 410 78.23 26.49 -14.22
N GLU A 411 77.84 25.42 -13.51
CA GLU A 411 78.08 25.27 -12.08
C GLU A 411 79.58 25.39 -11.74
N GLY A 412 79.89 26.25 -10.76
CA GLY A 412 81.25 26.61 -10.36
C GLY A 412 81.73 27.97 -10.87
N VAL A 413 81.00 28.60 -11.80
CA VAL A 413 81.27 29.97 -12.24
C VAL A 413 80.74 30.99 -11.23
N THR A 414 81.39 32.14 -11.12
CA THR A 414 80.93 33.24 -10.27
C THR A 414 80.98 34.56 -11.02
N VAL A 415 80.06 35.48 -10.72
CA VAL A 415 80.07 36.84 -11.26
C VAL A 415 80.18 37.84 -10.13
N LYS A 416 81.00 38.87 -10.35
CA LYS A 416 81.16 40.00 -9.44
C LYS A 416 81.06 41.31 -10.22
N ARG A 417 80.17 42.21 -9.79
CA ARG A 417 80.18 43.62 -10.21
C ARG A 417 81.37 44.32 -9.57
N VAL A 418 82.32 44.76 -10.39
CA VAL A 418 83.58 45.35 -9.92
C VAL A 418 83.56 46.89 -9.98
N ASP A 419 82.76 47.47 -10.87
CA ASP A 419 82.48 48.91 -10.95
C ASP A 419 81.15 49.13 -11.70
N THR A 420 80.71 50.38 -11.85
CA THR A 420 79.54 50.76 -12.64
C THR A 420 79.71 50.31 -14.09
N GLY A 421 78.80 49.45 -14.55
CA GLY A 421 78.83 48.85 -15.88
C GLY A 421 79.89 47.77 -16.06
N LYS A 422 80.61 47.36 -15.02
CA LYS A 422 81.74 46.41 -15.16
C LYS A 422 81.53 45.15 -14.32
N TYR A 423 81.49 44.01 -14.99
CA TYR A 423 81.22 42.69 -14.41
C TYR A 423 82.35 41.72 -14.77
N ARG A 424 82.87 41.01 -13.76
CA ARG A 424 83.88 39.97 -13.94
C ARG A 424 83.26 38.60 -13.69
N ILE A 425 83.45 37.70 -14.64
CA ILE A 425 83.07 36.29 -14.59
C ILE A 425 84.34 35.46 -14.31
N SER A 426 84.31 34.65 -13.27
CA SER A 426 85.44 33.81 -12.83
C SER A 426 85.05 32.34 -12.74
N GLY A 427 86.03 31.44 -12.93
CA GLY A 427 85.80 29.98 -12.95
C GLY A 427 85.51 29.42 -14.35
N CYS A 428 85.80 30.20 -15.39
CA CYS A 428 85.71 29.81 -16.79
C CYS A 428 87.08 29.90 -17.48
N ASN A 429 87.18 29.33 -18.69
CA ASN A 429 88.34 29.35 -19.57
C ASN A 429 88.04 30.16 -20.85
N GLY A 430 87.59 31.40 -20.65
CA GLY A 430 87.14 32.30 -21.70
C GLY A 430 85.76 31.96 -22.28
N PHE A 431 85.44 32.58 -23.41
CA PHE A 431 84.19 32.36 -24.14
C PHE A 431 84.13 30.96 -24.76
N ALA A 432 82.90 30.45 -24.93
CA ALA A 432 82.67 29.17 -25.60
C ALA A 432 83.21 29.18 -27.05
N LYS A 433 83.96 28.13 -27.42
CA LYS A 433 84.76 28.09 -28.67
C LYS A 433 84.05 27.45 -29.88
N ASP A 434 82.86 26.88 -29.70
CA ASP A 434 82.17 26.06 -30.71
C ASP A 434 81.38 26.85 -31.77
N GLY A 435 81.33 28.18 -31.67
CA GLY A 435 80.67 29.05 -32.65
C GLY A 435 79.13 28.98 -32.70
N ALA A 436 78.48 28.28 -31.76
CA ALA A 436 77.04 28.00 -31.81
C ALA A 436 76.13 29.24 -31.68
N TRP A 437 76.62 30.36 -31.11
CA TRP A 437 75.91 31.64 -30.97
C TRP A 437 76.35 32.72 -31.99
N GLY A 438 77.03 32.33 -33.08
CA GLY A 438 77.41 33.23 -34.18
C GLY A 438 78.63 34.13 -33.89
N ILE A 439 78.90 35.08 -34.80
CA ILE A 439 80.17 35.83 -34.97
C ILE A 439 80.58 36.67 -33.74
N ARG A 440 79.67 36.92 -32.79
CA ARG A 440 79.88 37.78 -31.60
C ARG A 440 80.27 37.03 -30.32
N ARG A 441 81.15 36.04 -30.44
CA ARG A 441 81.92 35.44 -29.32
C ARG A 441 81.12 34.95 -28.09
N GLY A 442 79.82 34.70 -28.18
CA GLY A 442 79.03 34.03 -27.14
C GLY A 442 78.28 34.93 -26.17
N THR A 443 78.18 36.24 -26.42
CA THR A 443 77.40 37.16 -25.58
C THR A 443 76.14 37.65 -26.29
N ILE A 444 75.02 37.68 -25.58
CA ILE A 444 73.79 38.34 -26.01
C ILE A 444 73.62 39.62 -25.21
N VAL A 445 73.50 40.72 -25.95
CA VAL A 445 73.29 42.07 -25.40
C VAL A 445 71.78 42.35 -25.38
N PRO A 446 71.24 42.98 -24.32
CA PRO A 446 69.85 43.41 -24.28
C PRO A 446 69.44 44.26 -25.49
N GLU A 447 68.37 43.85 -26.16
CA GLU A 447 67.73 44.57 -27.26
C GLU A 447 66.34 45.09 -26.85
N ASP A 448 65.88 46.14 -27.52
CA ASP A 448 64.49 46.57 -27.46
C ASP A 448 63.58 45.69 -28.34
N SER A 449 62.27 45.95 -28.33
CA SER A 449 61.30 45.20 -29.15
C SER A 449 61.49 45.36 -30.66
N ASN A 450 62.40 46.23 -31.11
CA ASN A 450 62.72 46.49 -32.51
C ASN A 450 64.09 45.90 -32.92
N GLY A 451 64.75 45.14 -32.03
CA GLY A 451 66.06 44.55 -32.27
C GLY A 451 67.21 45.54 -32.17
N LEU A 452 67.02 46.69 -31.52
CA LEU A 452 68.08 47.67 -31.29
C LEU A 452 68.72 47.44 -29.91
N ASN A 453 70.04 47.22 -29.90
CA ASN A 453 70.80 47.08 -28.66
C ASN A 453 70.62 48.31 -27.75
N LEU A 454 70.42 48.05 -26.46
CA LEU A 454 70.21 49.05 -25.41
C LEU A 454 71.52 49.56 -24.79
N ILE A 455 72.61 48.85 -24.98
CA ILE A 455 73.94 49.19 -24.47
C ILE A 455 75.01 48.75 -25.48
N TRP A 456 76.17 49.37 -25.40
CA TRP A 456 77.41 48.83 -25.96
C TRP A 456 78.05 47.91 -24.94
N VAL A 457 78.60 46.80 -25.43
CA VAL A 457 79.34 45.86 -24.61
C VAL A 457 80.75 45.75 -25.16
N TYR A 458 81.73 45.98 -24.30
CA TYR A 458 83.12 45.68 -24.52
C TYR A 458 83.52 44.45 -23.71
N GLU A 459 84.25 43.55 -24.35
CA GLU A 459 84.52 42.22 -23.84
C GLU A 459 86.01 41.96 -23.85
N SER A 460 86.54 41.48 -22.74
CA SER A 460 87.93 41.06 -22.66
C SER A 460 88.07 39.77 -21.86
N VAL A 461 89.08 38.98 -22.20
CA VAL A 461 89.45 37.74 -21.50
C VAL A 461 90.85 37.94 -20.93
N ASP A 462 91.00 37.71 -19.63
CA ASP A 462 92.32 37.58 -19.01
C ASP A 462 92.92 36.24 -19.43
N THR A 463 93.93 36.28 -20.28
CA THR A 463 94.54 35.07 -20.86
C THR A 463 95.30 34.21 -19.84
N SER A 464 95.54 34.72 -18.62
CA SER A 464 96.22 33.99 -17.55
C SER A 464 95.26 33.24 -16.63
N SER A 465 94.05 33.78 -16.38
CA SER A 465 93.04 33.18 -15.51
C SER A 465 91.88 32.53 -16.26
N GLY A 466 91.62 32.94 -17.50
CA GLY A 466 90.44 32.55 -18.26
C GLY A 466 89.20 33.39 -17.94
N ASP A 467 89.30 34.31 -16.98
CA ASP A 467 88.19 35.16 -16.55
C ASP A 467 87.75 36.12 -17.65
N ILE A 468 86.44 36.34 -17.73
CA ILE A 468 85.83 37.25 -18.71
C ILE A 468 85.43 38.54 -18.00
N THR A 469 85.75 39.68 -18.59
CA THR A 469 85.28 40.99 -18.15
C THR A 469 84.33 41.57 -19.19
N ILE A 470 83.14 41.94 -18.73
CA ILE A 470 82.08 42.59 -19.50
C ILE A 470 81.96 44.03 -19.03
N GLU A 471 82.15 44.97 -19.95
CA GLU A 471 82.03 46.41 -19.74
C GLU A 471 80.88 46.97 -20.56
N CYS A 472 79.96 47.67 -19.89
CA CYS A 472 78.71 48.15 -20.43
C CYS A 472 78.73 49.68 -20.51
N TYR A 473 78.33 50.21 -21.67
CA TYR A 473 78.22 51.64 -21.93
C TYR A 473 76.87 51.98 -22.53
N HIS A 474 76.35 53.17 -22.25
CA HIS A 474 75.05 53.59 -22.73
C HIS A 474 75.06 53.71 -24.25
N ARG A 475 74.03 53.16 -24.91
CA ARG A 475 73.82 53.26 -26.35
C ARG A 475 72.54 54.02 -26.66
N GLN A 476 72.70 55.23 -27.14
CA GLN A 476 71.70 56.07 -27.75
C GLN A 476 71.59 55.74 -29.25
N ASN A 477 70.48 55.12 -29.66
CA ASN A 477 70.22 54.82 -31.07
C ASN A 477 69.73 56.09 -31.80
N ALA A 478 70.63 57.07 -32.00
CA ALA A 478 70.28 58.43 -32.43
C ALA A 478 69.59 58.51 -33.80
N GLU A 479 69.86 57.57 -34.70
CA GLU A 479 69.24 57.49 -36.03
C GLU A 479 67.82 56.89 -36.00
N ALA A 480 67.43 56.28 -34.89
CA ALA A 480 66.09 55.70 -34.73
C ALA A 480 65.05 56.78 -34.37
N PRO A 481 63.74 56.54 -34.59
CA PRO A 481 62.68 57.44 -34.13
C PRO A 481 62.76 57.72 -32.64
N LYS A 482 62.41 58.95 -32.21
CA LYS A 482 62.58 59.44 -30.82
C LYS A 482 62.12 58.47 -29.71
N PHE A 483 61.07 57.69 -29.97
CA PHE A 483 60.51 56.74 -29.00
C PHE A 483 61.32 55.45 -28.82
N VAL A 484 62.28 55.16 -29.71
CA VAL A 484 63.18 53.97 -29.67
C VAL A 484 64.66 54.35 -29.60
N GLN A 485 64.99 55.63 -29.45
CA GLN A 485 66.40 56.08 -29.35
C GLN A 485 67.10 55.63 -28.06
N ASN A 486 66.39 54.96 -27.14
CA ASN A 486 66.90 54.51 -25.85
C ASN A 486 67.49 55.67 -25.01
N LYS A 487 66.71 56.74 -24.81
CA LYS A 487 67.13 57.88 -23.98
C LYS A 487 66.97 57.56 -22.48
N ARG A 488 68.02 57.03 -21.85
CA ARG A 488 67.98 56.51 -20.47
C ARG A 488 68.38 57.55 -19.42
N VAL A 489 67.64 57.59 -18.32
CA VAL A 489 67.94 58.44 -17.16
C VAL A 489 69.11 57.83 -16.39
N LYS A 490 70.13 58.64 -16.10
CA LYS A 490 71.33 58.31 -15.31
C LYS A 490 71.12 58.54 -13.83
N SER A 491 70.48 59.66 -13.49
CA SER A 491 70.11 60.00 -12.11
C SER A 491 69.04 61.08 -12.11
N VAL A 492 68.38 61.27 -10.98
CA VAL A 492 67.43 62.38 -10.77
C VAL A 492 68.04 63.29 -9.70
N THR A 493 68.09 64.59 -9.99
CA THR A 493 68.60 65.58 -9.03
C THR A 493 67.66 65.74 -7.84
N ALA A 494 68.12 66.34 -6.73
CA ALA A 494 67.31 66.55 -5.53
C ALA A 494 66.02 67.38 -5.76
N ILE A 495 65.91 68.07 -6.90
CA ILE A 495 64.75 68.88 -7.33
C ILE A 495 63.89 68.20 -8.40
N GLY A 496 64.14 66.92 -8.72
CA GLY A 496 63.29 66.12 -9.61
C GLY A 496 63.65 66.18 -11.10
N GLU A 497 64.78 66.78 -11.48
CA GLU A 497 65.21 66.84 -12.89
C GLU A 497 66.02 65.59 -13.27
N ALA A 498 65.67 64.99 -14.42
CA ALA A 498 66.35 63.80 -14.94
C ALA A 498 67.64 64.17 -15.69
N VAL A 499 68.78 63.68 -15.21
CA VAL A 499 70.06 63.69 -15.93
C VAL A 499 70.10 62.44 -16.79
N TYR A 500 70.32 62.58 -18.10
CA TYR A 500 70.37 61.46 -19.03
C TYR A 500 71.82 61.00 -19.28
N TYR A 501 71.99 59.72 -19.60
CA TYR A 501 73.28 59.22 -20.09
C TYR A 501 73.61 59.84 -21.45
N ASN A 502 74.89 60.13 -21.68
CA ASN A 502 75.40 60.40 -23.02
C ASN A 502 75.78 59.09 -23.72
N GLU A 503 75.87 59.12 -25.05
CA GLU A 503 76.41 58.00 -25.84
C GLU A 503 77.81 57.62 -25.33
N GLY A 504 77.99 56.34 -25.00
CA GLY A 504 79.27 55.81 -24.52
C GLY A 504 79.57 56.05 -23.03
N ASP A 505 78.66 56.65 -22.25
CA ASP A 505 78.85 56.76 -20.80
C ASP A 505 78.85 55.36 -20.14
N PRO A 506 79.77 55.05 -19.19
CA PRO A 506 79.71 53.81 -18.42
C PRO A 506 78.37 53.68 -17.68
N CYS A 507 77.74 52.52 -17.83
CA CYS A 507 76.40 52.31 -17.28
C CYS A 507 76.14 50.82 -17.01
N ASP A 508 75.42 50.51 -15.93
CA ASP A 508 74.99 49.14 -15.66
C ASP A 508 73.98 48.64 -16.71
N ILE A 509 73.80 47.32 -16.75
CA ILE A 509 72.78 46.65 -17.57
C ILE A 509 71.41 47.31 -17.27
N PRO A 510 70.54 47.56 -18.27
CA PRO A 510 69.24 48.16 -17.99
C PRO A 510 68.39 47.34 -17.00
N ASP A 511 67.64 48.01 -16.12
CA ASP A 511 66.75 47.34 -15.16
C ASP A 511 65.76 46.39 -15.87
N GLY A 512 65.60 45.20 -15.31
CA GLY A 512 64.75 44.15 -15.90
C GLY A 512 65.31 43.55 -17.21
N ARG A 513 66.61 43.69 -17.47
CA ARG A 513 67.34 43.03 -18.55
C ARG A 513 68.54 42.27 -17.99
N VAL A 514 69.05 41.35 -18.79
CA VAL A 514 70.24 40.54 -18.48
C VAL A 514 71.18 40.51 -19.70
N ILE A 515 72.47 40.44 -19.44
CA ILE A 515 73.43 40.00 -20.46
C ILE A 515 73.63 38.50 -20.28
N ASN A 516 73.42 37.73 -21.34
CA ASN A 516 73.70 36.30 -21.33
C ASN A 516 75.10 36.07 -21.91
N VAL A 517 76.00 35.46 -21.13
CA VAL A 517 77.35 35.14 -21.57
C VAL A 517 77.55 33.64 -21.57
N ARG A 518 77.93 33.09 -22.72
CA ARG A 518 78.25 31.68 -22.88
C ARG A 518 79.73 31.44 -22.64
N VAL A 519 80.01 30.64 -21.62
CA VAL A 519 81.37 30.44 -21.10
C VAL A 519 81.90 29.05 -21.44
N GLN A 520 83.20 28.94 -21.63
CA GLN A 520 83.90 27.67 -21.68
C GLN A 520 84.26 27.27 -20.24
N LEU A 521 83.86 26.09 -19.78
CA LEU A 521 84.39 25.57 -18.52
C LEU A 521 85.76 24.91 -18.72
N PRO A 522 86.63 24.91 -17.70
CA PRO A 522 87.82 24.06 -17.67
C PRO A 522 87.42 22.58 -17.85
N GLU A 523 88.27 21.79 -18.51
CA GLU A 523 88.04 20.34 -18.60
C GLU A 523 87.99 19.75 -17.18
N LYS A 524 86.88 19.08 -16.84
CA LYS A 524 86.77 18.29 -15.61
C LYS A 524 87.50 16.97 -15.87
N GLU A 525 88.55 16.67 -15.11
CA GLU A 525 89.15 15.32 -15.08
C GLU A 525 88.15 14.27 -14.61
#